data_AF-A0A356ERG8-F1
#
_entry.id   AF-A0A356ERG8-F1
#
_cell.length_a   1.000
_cell.length_b   1.000
_cell.length_c   1.000
_cell.angle_alpha   90.00
_cell.angle_beta   90.00
_cell.angle_gamma   90.00
#
_symmetry.space_group_name_H-M   'P 1'
#
loop_
_entity.id
_entity.type
_entity.pdbx_description
1 polymer ?
#
loop_
_entity_poly.entity_id
_entity_poly.type
_entity_poly.pdbx_seq_one_letter_code
_entity_poly.pdbx_strand_id
1 'polypeptide(L)'
;DAFRALDLVLAHANRIGIRVIVPFVDQHQWWGGIGEYAAMRGKPKDAFWTDPELIADFKKTIDFVLNRVNTVTGVRYKDDKAILAWETGNELESPPAWTREIAAYIKQVDPNHLVIDGRNASKLYPASIEDPHVDVVTTHHYATDVRETLRGIRESSKMAKGNKAYFVGEFGFLETPELEAILDTVIETGTSGALIWSLRCHNVDGGFHWHSEPMVDGRYKAYHWPGFASGEGYDEIGVLDLMRRKAFEIRGLPLPPIEPPAAPVLLPIPSAAAISWRGSTGATSYNIQRAESPDGPWKTVGHDVSDADVAYRPLFHDASAEIGKQYYYRVAAKNAAGASGPSNVVGPVAIDDLWLVDEMRDMSLVHASKGGVELVSAKARQAKEDTHRLAGKPGDAITYRTEGPIRAAKVYAFFPETASPMRFSVSSDGTHFTSVRPTSRNHFGGGGEYGYYKPVEYRLRALPAGSRYLRIECYAPSEIARVEIRFGAADGAPR
;
A
#
# COMPACT_ATOMS: atom_id res chain seq x y z
N ASP A 1 0.84 -5.27 21.08
CA ASP A 1 1.11 -5.91 19.78
C ASP A 1 2.03 -5.12 18.86
N ALA A 2 1.86 -3.80 18.66
CA ALA A 2 2.74 -2.99 17.81
C ALA A 2 4.25 -3.18 18.08
N PHE A 3 4.67 -3.11 19.35
CA PHE A 3 6.06 -3.35 19.71
C PHE A 3 6.58 -4.77 19.43
N ARG A 4 5.72 -5.80 19.45
CA ARG A 4 6.13 -7.16 19.05
C ARG A 4 6.37 -7.25 17.54
N ALA A 5 5.65 -6.46 16.74
CA ALA A 5 5.92 -6.35 15.32
C ALA A 5 7.28 -5.66 15.07
N LEU A 6 7.58 -4.57 15.80
CA LEU A 6 8.89 -3.92 15.74
C LEU A 6 10.02 -4.85 16.21
N ASP A 7 9.81 -5.64 17.27
CA ASP A 7 10.76 -6.65 17.74
C ASP A 7 11.16 -7.61 16.60
N LEU A 8 10.16 -8.09 15.84
CA LEU A 8 10.37 -8.97 14.68
C LEU A 8 11.12 -8.25 13.55
N VAL A 9 10.78 -7.00 13.26
CA VAL A 9 11.48 -6.18 12.25
C VAL A 9 12.97 -6.07 12.59
N LEU A 10 13.31 -5.71 13.83
CA LEU A 10 14.71 -5.57 14.26
C LEU A 10 15.46 -6.91 14.25
N ALA A 11 14.80 -7.99 14.71
CA ALA A 11 15.37 -9.34 14.64
C ALA A 11 15.67 -9.76 13.19
N HIS A 12 14.76 -9.49 12.27
CA HIS A 12 14.96 -9.78 10.85
C HIS A 12 16.03 -8.88 10.23
N ALA A 13 16.03 -7.59 10.51
CA ALA A 13 17.02 -6.63 10.01
C ALA A 13 18.45 -7.05 10.39
N ASN A 14 18.68 -7.48 11.64
CA ASN A 14 19.94 -8.07 12.07
C ASN A 14 20.36 -9.28 11.23
N ARG A 15 19.42 -10.20 10.99
CA ARG A 15 19.68 -11.44 10.23
C ARG A 15 20.09 -11.16 8.79
N ILE A 16 19.50 -10.14 8.15
CA ILE A 16 19.74 -9.82 6.73
C ILE A 16 20.70 -8.65 6.51
N GLY A 17 21.26 -8.09 7.58
CA GLY A 17 22.23 -6.99 7.49
C GLY A 17 21.64 -5.62 7.12
N ILE A 18 20.33 -5.43 7.27
CA ILE A 18 19.68 -4.12 7.10
C ILE A 18 19.78 -3.31 8.40
N ARG A 19 19.74 -1.98 8.28
CA ARG A 19 19.70 -1.06 9.41
C ARG A 19 18.47 -0.16 9.34
N VAL A 20 17.98 0.25 10.50
CA VAL A 20 16.71 0.98 10.65
C VAL A 20 16.96 2.32 11.35
N ILE A 21 16.37 3.39 10.83
CA ILE A 21 16.24 4.68 11.52
C ILE A 21 14.85 4.71 12.15
N VAL A 22 14.76 5.10 13.43
CA VAL A 22 13.49 5.09 14.16
C VAL A 22 13.16 6.50 14.67
N PRO A 23 12.21 7.22 14.06
CA PRO A 23 11.66 8.45 14.59
C PRO A 23 10.73 8.17 15.79
N PHE A 24 10.81 8.99 16.84
CA PHE A 24 10.00 8.78 18.05
C PHE A 24 8.58 9.34 17.98
N VAL A 25 8.35 10.37 17.19
CA VAL A 25 7.07 11.09 17.09
C VAL A 25 6.95 11.70 15.71
N ASP A 26 5.74 12.08 15.31
CA ASP A 26 5.46 12.76 14.03
C ASP A 26 4.99 14.20 14.28
N GLN A 27 5.43 15.14 13.46
CA GLN A 27 4.91 16.50 13.40
C GLN A 27 3.42 16.52 13.03
N HIS A 28 3.05 15.59 12.15
CA HIS A 28 1.71 15.44 11.61
C HIS A 28 0.89 14.48 12.47
N GLN A 29 -0.41 14.43 12.21
CA GLN A 29 -1.34 13.58 12.97
C GLN A 29 -1.30 12.09 12.60
N TRP A 30 -0.48 11.69 11.61
CA TRP A 30 -0.44 10.30 11.18
C TRP A 30 0.13 9.46 12.33
N TRP A 31 -0.67 8.53 12.86
CA TRP A 31 -0.45 7.83 14.14
C TRP A 31 -0.55 8.70 15.42
N GLY A 32 -1.14 9.89 15.33
CA GLY A 32 -1.41 10.83 16.43
C GLY A 32 -0.47 12.03 16.47
N GLY A 33 0.84 11.77 16.53
CA GLY A 33 1.89 12.80 16.53
C GLY A 33 1.88 13.75 17.72
N ILE A 34 2.55 14.91 17.60
CA ILE A 34 2.69 15.90 18.69
C ILE A 34 1.35 16.52 19.12
N GLY A 35 0.37 16.57 18.21
CA GLY A 35 -0.97 17.05 18.52
C GLY A 35 -1.68 16.18 19.54
N GLU A 36 -1.55 14.85 19.41
CA GLU A 36 -2.15 13.89 20.33
C GLU A 36 -1.49 13.93 21.71
N TYR A 37 -0.16 14.08 21.79
CA TYR A 37 0.53 14.30 23.06
C TYR A 37 -0.04 15.50 23.82
N ALA A 38 -0.22 16.63 23.13
CA ALA A 38 -0.80 17.82 23.74
C ALA A 38 -2.26 17.62 24.13
N ALA A 39 -3.07 17.00 23.26
CA ALA A 39 -4.49 16.73 23.50
C ALA A 39 -4.73 15.86 24.74
N MET A 40 -3.91 14.83 24.97
CA MET A 40 -3.97 13.98 26.16
C MET A 40 -3.79 14.74 27.49
N ARG A 41 -3.18 15.93 27.44
CA ARG A 41 -3.02 16.84 28.58
C ARG A 41 -3.94 18.05 28.54
N GLY A 42 -4.89 18.10 27.60
CA GLY A 42 -5.78 19.26 27.41
C GLY A 42 -5.03 20.52 26.97
N LYS A 43 -3.89 20.37 26.29
CA LYS A 43 -3.00 21.46 25.88
C LYS A 43 -3.05 21.67 24.36
N PRO A 44 -2.75 22.88 23.86
CA PRO A 44 -2.64 23.13 22.43
C PRO A 44 -1.38 22.45 21.84
N LYS A 45 -1.42 22.07 20.55
CA LYS A 45 -0.34 21.38 19.83
C LYS A 45 1.05 21.97 20.10
N ASP A 46 1.19 23.29 19.96
CA ASP A 46 2.49 23.98 20.07
C ASP A 46 3.08 23.97 21.48
N ALA A 47 2.28 23.63 22.51
CA ALA A 47 2.78 23.46 23.87
C ALA A 47 3.77 22.29 23.98
N PHE A 48 3.75 21.32 23.04
CA PHE A 48 4.68 20.19 23.00
C PHE A 48 6.16 20.62 23.06
N TRP A 49 6.47 21.81 22.54
CA TRP A 49 7.84 22.32 22.46
C TRP A 49 8.36 22.99 23.73
N THR A 50 7.47 23.44 24.61
CA THR A 50 7.85 24.34 25.72
C THR A 50 7.29 23.90 27.07
N ASP A 51 6.21 23.13 27.09
CA ASP A 51 5.56 22.69 28.31
C ASP A 51 6.35 21.55 28.99
N PRO A 52 6.82 21.75 30.24
CA PRO A 52 7.65 20.76 30.92
C PRO A 52 6.96 19.41 31.17
N GLU A 53 5.63 19.37 31.29
CA GLU A 53 4.89 18.12 31.49
C GLU A 53 4.87 17.30 30.19
N LEU A 54 4.65 17.95 29.05
CA LEU A 54 4.68 17.29 27.74
C LEU A 54 6.08 16.80 27.38
N ILE A 55 7.11 17.61 27.64
CA ILE A 55 8.51 17.19 27.46
C ILE A 55 8.84 15.98 28.35
N ALA A 56 8.40 15.99 29.61
CA ALA A 56 8.61 14.88 30.53
C ALA A 56 7.87 13.60 30.08
N ASP A 57 6.65 13.72 29.56
CA ASP A 57 5.92 12.58 29.01
C ASP A 57 6.58 12.00 27.77
N PHE A 58 7.09 12.86 26.88
CA PHE A 58 7.83 12.40 25.71
C PHE A 58 9.13 11.68 26.10
N LYS A 59 9.86 12.18 27.10
CA LYS A 59 11.04 11.49 27.68
C LYS A 59 10.70 10.11 28.23
N LYS A 60 9.51 9.89 28.83
CA LYS A 60 9.06 8.55 29.26
C LYS A 60 8.88 7.61 28.08
N THR A 61 8.35 8.09 26.95
CA THR A 61 8.25 7.30 25.72
C THR A 61 9.62 6.89 25.22
N ILE A 62 10.56 7.83 25.14
CA ILE A 62 11.95 7.56 24.74
C ILE A 62 12.58 6.50 25.65
N ASP A 63 12.48 6.67 26.98
CA ASP A 63 13.05 5.74 27.95
C ASP A 63 12.44 4.33 27.82
N PHE A 64 11.13 4.25 27.63
CA PHE A 64 10.45 2.98 27.41
C PHE A 64 10.93 2.28 26.13
N VAL A 65 11.02 3.00 25.02
CA VAL A 65 11.44 2.45 23.72
C VAL A 65 12.90 1.96 23.81
N LEU A 66 13.81 2.77 24.33
CA LEU A 66 15.24 2.45 24.40
C LEU A 66 15.53 1.28 25.33
N ASN A 67 14.85 1.20 26.48
CA ASN A 67 15.06 0.13 27.45
C ASN A 67 14.20 -1.12 27.18
N ARG A 68 13.33 -1.09 26.17
CA ARG A 68 12.55 -2.26 25.76
C ARG A 68 13.47 -3.43 25.42
N VAL A 69 13.19 -4.58 26.01
CA VAL A 69 13.81 -5.85 25.61
C VAL A 69 13.01 -6.45 24.46
N ASN A 70 13.68 -6.65 23.33
CA ASN A 70 13.13 -7.32 22.16
C ASN A 70 12.71 -8.75 22.54
N THR A 71 11.44 -9.10 22.33
CA THR A 71 10.90 -10.41 22.73
C THR A 71 11.40 -11.59 21.89
N VAL A 72 12.02 -11.34 20.74
CA VAL A 72 12.58 -12.35 19.83
C VAL A 72 14.07 -12.56 20.10
N THR A 73 14.84 -11.49 20.27
CA THR A 73 16.30 -11.56 20.42
C THR A 73 16.77 -11.53 21.88
N GLY A 74 15.93 -11.05 22.81
CA GLY A 74 16.31 -10.80 24.20
C GLY A 74 17.24 -9.59 24.40
N VAL A 75 17.51 -8.81 23.34
CA VAL A 75 18.41 -7.65 23.37
C VAL A 75 17.60 -6.38 23.63
N ARG A 76 18.11 -5.45 24.45
CA ARG A 76 17.47 -4.14 24.60
C ARG A 76 17.65 -3.33 23.32
N TYR A 77 16.68 -2.51 22.95
CA TYR A 77 16.77 -1.71 21.73
C TYR A 77 18.02 -0.82 21.69
N LYS A 78 18.40 -0.21 22.82
CA LYS A 78 19.64 0.57 22.93
C LYS A 78 20.95 -0.22 22.77
N ASP A 79 20.87 -1.55 22.76
CA ASP A 79 21.99 -2.46 22.53
C ASP A 79 21.85 -3.22 21.18
N ASP A 80 20.80 -2.95 20.40
CA ASP A 80 20.44 -3.70 19.20
C ASP A 80 21.02 -3.08 17.92
N LYS A 81 21.98 -3.80 17.30
CA LYS A 81 22.70 -3.37 16.10
C LYS A 81 21.85 -3.23 14.83
N ALA A 82 20.59 -3.66 14.84
CA ALA A 82 19.68 -3.40 13.72
C ALA A 82 19.33 -1.91 13.64
N ILE A 83 19.36 -1.18 14.75
CA ILE A 83 19.11 0.26 14.75
C ILE A 83 20.38 0.98 14.31
N LEU A 84 20.26 1.84 13.30
CA LEU A 84 21.33 2.75 12.89
C LEU A 84 21.35 3.98 13.79
N ALA A 85 20.18 4.59 13.93
CA ALA A 85 20.01 5.88 14.58
C ALA A 85 18.60 6.03 15.15
N TRP A 86 18.51 6.81 16.21
CA TRP A 86 17.28 7.38 16.72
C TRP A 86 17.07 8.76 16.10
N GLU A 87 15.84 9.06 15.71
CA GLU A 87 15.48 10.37 15.18
C GLU A 87 14.50 11.06 16.14
N THR A 88 14.75 12.33 16.47
CA THR A 88 13.95 13.09 17.44
C THR A 88 12.46 13.07 17.10
N GLY A 89 12.13 13.03 15.82
CA GLY A 89 10.80 12.75 15.27
C GLY A 89 10.76 13.05 13.77
N ASN A 90 9.67 12.74 13.10
CA ASN A 90 9.48 12.99 11.68
C ASN A 90 9.04 14.44 11.42
N GLU A 91 9.75 15.13 10.52
CA GLU A 91 9.42 16.47 10.02
C GLU A 91 9.10 17.53 11.10
N LEU A 92 9.83 17.51 12.21
CA LEU A 92 9.55 18.38 13.34
C LEU A 92 9.78 19.86 13.02
N GLU A 93 8.92 20.72 13.55
CA GLU A 93 9.08 22.18 13.54
C GLU A 93 9.65 22.68 14.89
N SER A 94 10.55 21.89 15.50
CA SER A 94 11.02 22.10 16.86
C SER A 94 11.90 23.35 17.03
N PRO A 95 11.86 24.02 18.19
CA PRO A 95 12.89 25.00 18.56
C PRO A 95 14.24 24.32 18.83
N PRO A 96 15.39 24.96 18.53
CA PRO A 96 16.71 24.36 18.75
C PRO A 96 16.99 23.95 20.20
N ALA A 97 16.48 24.72 21.16
CA ALA A 97 16.62 24.40 22.58
C ALA A 97 15.91 23.07 22.94
N TRP A 98 14.76 22.79 22.33
CA TRP A 98 14.04 21.54 22.53
C TRP A 98 14.81 20.36 21.92
N THR A 99 15.29 20.51 20.67
CA THR A 99 16.11 19.48 20.02
C THR A 99 17.34 19.16 20.86
N ARG A 100 18.04 20.17 21.38
CA ARG A 100 19.22 19.98 22.24
C ARG A 100 18.91 19.22 23.52
N GLU A 101 17.80 19.56 24.18
CA GLU A 101 17.37 18.87 25.40
C GLU A 101 17.03 17.40 25.14
N ILE A 102 16.31 17.10 24.07
CA ILE A 102 15.89 15.75 23.72
C ILE A 102 17.07 14.91 23.20
N ALA A 103 17.92 15.45 22.32
CA ALA A 103 19.10 14.76 21.83
C ALA A 103 20.06 14.41 22.97
N ALA A 104 20.29 15.35 23.91
CA ALA A 104 21.09 15.09 25.11
C ALA A 104 20.49 13.97 25.97
N TYR A 105 19.16 13.95 26.13
CA TYR A 105 18.48 12.90 26.89
C TYR A 105 18.58 11.52 26.22
N ILE A 106 18.40 11.44 24.89
CA ILE A 106 18.59 10.19 24.14
C ILE A 106 20.02 9.67 24.37
N LYS A 107 21.04 10.50 24.18
CA LYS A 107 22.46 10.14 24.41
C LYS A 107 22.77 9.73 25.84
N GLN A 108 22.06 10.27 26.83
CA GLN A 108 22.19 9.89 28.22
C GLN A 108 21.69 8.46 28.47
N VAL A 109 20.58 8.07 27.83
CA VAL A 109 19.96 6.74 28.00
C VAL A 109 20.64 5.68 27.13
N ASP A 110 21.04 6.07 25.92
CA ASP A 110 21.68 5.24 24.90
C ASP A 110 22.95 5.95 24.34
N PRO A 111 24.14 5.57 24.85
CA PRO A 111 25.41 6.10 24.36
C PRO A 111 25.92 5.39 23.10
N ASN A 112 25.23 4.35 22.61
CA ASN A 112 25.71 3.49 21.52
C ASN A 112 25.26 3.98 20.14
N HIS A 113 23.99 4.38 20.01
CA HIS A 113 23.39 4.71 18.71
C HIS A 113 23.57 6.17 18.31
N LEU A 114 23.50 6.41 16.99
CA LEU A 114 23.49 7.76 16.43
C LEU A 114 22.16 8.47 16.73
N VAL A 115 22.19 9.80 16.80
CA VAL A 115 21.01 10.66 16.93
C VAL A 115 20.90 11.57 15.72
N ILE A 116 19.73 11.56 15.10
CA ILE A 116 19.33 12.43 13.98
C ILE A 116 18.38 13.51 14.50
N ASP A 117 18.63 14.76 14.10
CA ASP A 117 17.64 15.84 14.22
C ASP A 117 16.63 15.72 13.07
N GLY A 118 15.43 15.23 13.34
CA GLY A 118 14.40 15.00 12.33
C GLY A 118 13.55 16.23 12.02
N ARG A 119 14.21 17.39 11.95
CA ARG A 119 13.59 18.66 11.60
C ARG A 119 13.10 18.63 10.14
N ASN A 120 11.92 19.20 9.88
CA ASN A 120 11.51 19.49 8.50
C ASN A 120 12.37 20.60 7.89
N ALA A 121 13.23 20.24 6.95
CA ALA A 121 14.19 21.15 6.36
C ALA A 121 14.56 20.74 4.93
N SER A 122 14.42 21.65 3.97
CA SER A 122 15.01 21.52 2.62
C SER A 122 16.47 22.02 2.57
N LYS A 123 16.95 22.62 3.67
CA LYS A 123 18.34 23.03 3.89
C LYS A 123 18.72 22.85 5.34
N LEU A 124 19.93 22.38 5.59
CA LEU A 124 20.41 22.17 6.95
C LEU A 124 20.38 23.45 7.79
N TYR A 125 20.00 23.28 9.05
CA TYR A 125 19.91 24.34 10.01
C TYR A 125 21.21 24.43 10.82
N PRO A 126 21.86 25.61 10.95
CA PRO A 126 23.14 25.74 11.64
C PRO A 126 23.12 25.21 13.08
N ALA A 127 22.03 25.40 13.82
CA ALA A 127 21.94 24.92 15.19
C ALA A 127 22.01 23.38 15.29
N SER A 128 21.51 22.65 14.28
CA SER A 128 21.61 21.19 14.21
C SER A 128 23.05 20.73 13.95
N ILE A 129 23.85 21.55 13.25
CA ILE A 129 25.30 21.31 13.04
C ILE A 129 26.10 21.64 14.30
N GLU A 130 25.69 22.63 15.08
CA GLU A 130 26.38 23.06 16.29
C GLU A 130 26.05 22.20 17.53
N ASP A 131 24.96 21.43 17.49
CA ASP A 131 24.54 20.59 18.60
C ASP A 131 25.51 19.39 18.79
N PRO A 132 26.18 19.26 19.94
CA PRO A 132 27.10 18.14 20.19
C PRO A 132 26.39 16.80 20.41
N HIS A 133 25.07 16.77 20.60
CA HIS A 133 24.31 15.55 20.86
C HIS A 133 23.63 14.97 19.61
N VAL A 134 23.64 15.70 18.49
CA VAL A 134 23.21 15.24 17.17
C VAL A 134 24.43 14.68 16.44
N ASP A 135 24.38 13.50 15.84
CA ASP A 135 25.52 12.93 15.09
C ASP A 135 25.34 13.05 13.58
N VAL A 136 24.08 12.98 13.13
CA VAL A 136 23.70 12.93 11.73
C VAL A 136 22.62 13.96 11.47
N VAL A 137 22.70 14.62 10.31
CA VAL A 137 21.73 15.63 9.89
C VAL A 137 21.09 15.25 8.56
N THR A 138 19.86 15.69 8.36
CA THR A 138 19.02 15.26 7.24
C THR A 138 18.25 16.42 6.62
N THR A 139 17.77 16.23 5.39
CA THR A 139 16.86 17.16 4.70
C THR A 139 15.79 16.40 3.92
N HIS A 140 14.60 16.99 3.79
CA HIS A 140 13.46 16.47 3.05
C HIS A 140 13.17 17.36 1.82
N HIS A 141 12.87 16.76 0.66
CA HIS A 141 12.73 17.47 -0.61
C HIS A 141 11.52 17.00 -1.42
N TYR A 142 10.44 17.78 -1.35
CA TYR A 142 9.21 17.59 -2.14
C TYR A 142 8.90 18.80 -3.03
N ALA A 143 9.93 19.57 -3.39
CA ALA A 143 9.79 20.75 -4.23
C ALA A 143 9.40 20.37 -5.66
N THR A 144 8.56 21.19 -6.31
CA THR A 144 8.17 21.01 -7.72
C THR A 144 9.25 21.41 -8.72
N ASP A 145 10.25 22.19 -8.30
CA ASP A 145 11.41 22.54 -9.13
C ASP A 145 12.65 21.82 -8.61
N VAL A 146 13.10 20.79 -9.33
CA VAL A 146 14.28 20.01 -8.98
C VAL A 146 15.52 20.88 -8.75
N ARG A 147 15.66 22.04 -9.41
CA ARG A 147 16.83 22.92 -9.26
C ARG A 147 16.98 23.48 -7.86
N GLU A 148 15.88 23.66 -7.14
CA GLU A 148 15.90 24.06 -5.73
C GLU A 148 16.43 22.93 -4.85
N THR A 149 15.95 21.71 -5.08
CA THR A 149 16.45 20.49 -4.43
C THR A 149 17.95 20.31 -4.64
N LEU A 150 18.44 20.36 -5.90
CA LEU A 150 19.87 20.19 -6.19
C LEU A 150 20.73 21.25 -5.51
N ARG A 151 20.25 22.50 -5.45
CA ARG A 151 20.94 23.59 -4.75
C ARG A 151 20.96 23.37 -3.24
N GLY A 152 19.82 22.99 -2.66
CA GLY A 152 19.68 22.70 -1.24
C GLY A 152 20.60 21.58 -0.77
N ILE A 153 20.73 20.51 -1.57
CA ILE A 153 21.66 19.41 -1.29
C ILE A 153 23.11 19.88 -1.32
N ARG A 154 23.54 20.65 -2.34
CA ARG A 154 24.92 21.16 -2.43
C ARG A 154 25.26 22.10 -1.27
N GLU A 155 24.36 23.01 -0.93
CA GLU A 155 24.54 23.94 0.20
C GLU A 155 24.61 23.20 1.54
N SER A 156 23.72 22.22 1.75
CA SER A 156 23.68 21.38 2.95
C SER A 156 24.93 20.51 3.10
N SER A 157 25.34 19.83 2.03
CA SER A 157 26.57 19.04 2.01
C SER A 157 27.79 19.92 2.36
N LYS A 158 27.88 21.14 1.81
CA LYS A 158 28.95 22.09 2.16
C LYS A 158 28.92 22.49 3.64
N MET A 159 27.73 22.68 4.23
CA MET A 159 27.58 23.04 5.64
C MET A 159 27.99 21.89 6.58
N ALA A 160 27.61 20.65 6.25
CA ALA A 160 27.90 19.47 7.06
C ALA A 160 29.36 18.99 6.92
N LYS A 161 30.03 19.32 5.82
CA LYS A 161 31.37 18.83 5.47
C LYS A 161 32.38 19.04 6.59
N GLY A 162 32.95 17.94 7.07
CA GLY A 162 33.96 17.93 8.14
C GLY A 162 33.38 18.02 9.57
N ASN A 163 32.06 18.21 9.72
CA ASN A 163 31.40 18.35 11.02
C ASN A 163 30.49 17.17 11.35
N LYS A 164 29.55 16.82 10.45
CA LYS A 164 28.54 15.76 10.66
C LYS A 164 28.27 14.98 9.38
N ALA A 165 27.79 13.74 9.51
CA ALA A 165 27.27 12.99 8.37
C ALA A 165 25.93 13.61 7.90
N TYR A 166 25.74 13.70 6.59
CA TYR A 166 24.54 14.27 5.97
C TYR A 166 23.96 13.29 4.95
N PHE A 167 22.65 13.10 4.98
CA PHE A 167 21.91 12.32 3.99
C PHE A 167 20.60 13.03 3.59
N VAL A 168 20.06 12.68 2.43
CA VAL A 168 18.73 13.11 2.01
C VAL A 168 17.71 12.16 2.60
N GLY A 169 16.98 12.59 3.63
CA GLY A 169 16.09 11.74 4.42
C GLY A 169 14.79 11.39 3.73
N GLU A 170 14.26 12.33 2.94
CA GLU A 170 13.10 12.08 2.10
C GLU A 170 13.20 12.89 0.81
N PHE A 171 12.79 12.29 -0.30
CA PHE A 171 12.57 12.97 -1.56
C PHE A 171 11.60 12.18 -2.43
N GLY A 172 10.92 12.84 -3.36
CA GLY A 172 9.99 12.17 -4.28
C GLY A 172 9.12 13.15 -5.07
N PHE A 173 8.09 12.59 -5.72
CA PHE A 173 7.06 13.33 -6.49
C PHE A 173 7.59 14.12 -7.69
N LEU A 174 8.68 13.64 -8.28
CA LEU A 174 9.31 14.16 -9.48
C LEU A 174 9.41 13.07 -10.54
N GLU A 175 9.64 13.46 -11.79
CA GLU A 175 9.85 12.50 -12.87
C GLU A 175 11.18 11.74 -12.69
N THR A 176 11.29 10.54 -13.26
CA THR A 176 12.49 9.69 -13.15
C THR A 176 13.81 10.43 -13.48
N PRO A 177 13.92 11.26 -14.54
CA PRO A 177 15.16 11.99 -14.82
C PRO A 177 15.52 13.03 -13.76
N GLU A 178 14.52 13.62 -13.09
CA GLU A 178 14.75 14.59 -12.01
C GLU A 178 15.19 13.88 -10.72
N LEU A 179 14.61 12.71 -10.43
CA LEU A 179 15.07 11.84 -9.35
C LEU A 179 16.50 11.35 -9.60
N GLU A 180 16.87 11.04 -10.85
CA GLU A 180 18.23 10.68 -11.22
C GLU A 180 19.20 11.84 -10.97
N ALA A 181 18.83 13.08 -11.33
CA ALA A 181 19.64 14.26 -11.07
C ALA A 181 19.88 14.52 -9.56
N ILE A 182 18.89 14.20 -8.71
CA ILE A 182 19.04 14.26 -7.25
C ILE A 182 20.08 13.23 -6.79
N LEU A 183 19.97 11.98 -7.24
CA LEU A 183 20.89 10.90 -6.86
C LEU A 183 22.31 11.14 -7.39
N ASP A 184 22.45 11.71 -8.58
CA ASP A 184 23.73 12.16 -9.12
C ASP A 184 24.35 13.26 -8.27
N THR A 185 23.55 14.21 -7.77
CA THR A 185 24.03 15.26 -6.87
C THR A 185 24.46 14.69 -5.52
N VAL A 186 23.79 13.64 -5.02
CA VAL A 186 24.20 12.92 -3.80
C VAL A 186 25.60 12.30 -3.99
N ILE A 187 25.84 11.67 -5.15
CA ILE A 187 27.15 11.11 -5.51
C ILE A 187 28.19 12.23 -5.68
N GLU A 188 27.90 13.27 -6.47
CA GLU A 188 28.78 14.43 -6.74
C GLU A 188 29.29 15.08 -5.45
N THR A 189 28.39 15.24 -4.48
CA THR A 189 28.68 15.96 -3.23
C THR A 189 29.29 15.09 -2.14
N GLY A 190 29.35 13.76 -2.33
CA GLY A 190 29.74 12.81 -1.29
C GLY A 190 28.75 12.76 -0.12
N THR A 191 27.49 13.09 -0.36
CA THR A 191 26.40 12.95 0.62
C THR A 191 26.23 11.46 0.94
N SER A 192 25.97 11.12 2.22
CA SER A 192 26.05 9.74 2.72
C SER A 192 24.99 8.78 2.13
N GLY A 193 23.87 9.31 1.63
CA GLY A 193 22.82 8.52 0.99
C GLY A 193 21.55 9.34 0.75
N ALA A 194 20.54 8.67 0.20
CA ALA A 194 19.22 9.24 -0.04
C ALA A 194 18.13 8.17 0.14
N LEU A 195 17.00 8.54 0.74
CA LEU A 195 15.86 7.65 0.96
C LEU A 195 14.63 8.21 0.23
N ILE A 196 14.09 7.45 -0.72
CA ILE A 196 12.93 7.88 -1.51
C ILE A 196 11.63 7.63 -0.72
N TRP A 197 10.72 8.59 -0.77
CA TRP A 197 9.37 8.43 -0.26
C TRP A 197 8.43 7.95 -1.38
N SER A 198 7.74 6.80 -1.25
CA SER A 198 7.88 5.79 -0.20
C SER A 198 7.68 4.38 -0.75
N LEU A 199 8.23 3.37 -0.08
CA LEU A 199 8.05 1.95 -0.45
C LEU A 199 7.00 1.29 0.46
N ARG A 200 6.16 0.41 -0.09
CA ARG A 200 5.22 -0.42 0.66
C ARG A 200 5.43 -1.91 0.38
N CYS A 201 5.25 -2.72 1.42
CA CYS A 201 5.45 -4.17 1.35
C CYS A 201 4.18 -4.91 0.93
N HIS A 202 4.35 -6.19 0.57
CA HIS A 202 3.24 -7.11 0.37
C HIS A 202 2.37 -7.22 1.63
N ASN A 203 1.06 -7.30 1.44
CA ASN A 203 0.08 -7.52 2.49
C ASN A 203 -0.02 -9.02 2.83
N VAL A 204 -0.25 -9.33 4.11
CA VAL A 204 -0.45 -10.71 4.60
C VAL A 204 -1.67 -11.40 3.98
N ASP A 205 -2.68 -10.63 3.57
CA ASP A 205 -3.90 -11.12 2.93
C ASP A 205 -3.80 -11.17 1.39
N GLY A 206 -2.63 -10.81 0.84
CA GLY A 206 -2.31 -10.79 -0.58
C GLY A 206 -2.27 -9.39 -1.19
N GLY A 207 -1.50 -9.28 -2.27
CA GLY A 207 -1.18 -8.01 -2.92
C GLY A 207 -0.26 -7.13 -2.06
N PHE A 208 -0.39 -5.81 -2.20
CA PHE A 208 0.43 -4.83 -1.49
C PHE A 208 -0.36 -3.99 -0.49
N HIS A 209 0.36 -3.35 0.44
CA HIS A 209 -0.14 -2.15 1.10
C HIS A 209 -0.09 -0.97 0.13
N TRP A 210 -1.20 -0.25 0.05
CA TRP A 210 -1.41 0.88 -0.85
C TRP A 210 -1.43 2.20 -0.10
N HIS A 211 -0.91 3.23 -0.75
CA HIS A 211 -0.98 4.61 -0.26
C HIS A 211 -0.87 5.56 -1.46
N SER A 212 -1.93 6.31 -1.74
CA SER A 212 -1.91 7.37 -2.74
C SER A 212 -1.47 8.69 -2.12
N GLU A 213 -0.53 9.34 -2.77
CA GLU A 213 0.08 10.59 -2.29
C GLU A 213 -0.84 11.75 -2.64
N PRO A 214 -1.23 12.61 -1.69
CA PRO A 214 -2.23 13.64 -1.94
C PRO A 214 -1.70 14.78 -2.85
N MET A 215 -0.38 14.86 -2.99
CA MET A 215 0.31 15.88 -3.77
C MET A 215 0.19 15.60 -5.27
N VAL A 216 0.14 16.65 -6.08
CA VAL A 216 0.07 16.57 -7.55
C VAL A 216 -1.13 15.71 -8.02
N ASP A 217 -2.32 16.00 -7.49
CA ASP A 217 -3.62 15.39 -7.87
C ASP A 217 -3.69 13.87 -7.71
N GLY A 218 -2.94 13.29 -6.77
CA GLY A 218 -2.98 11.84 -6.56
C GLY A 218 -2.21 11.05 -7.62
N ARG A 219 -1.37 11.71 -8.41
CA ARG A 219 -0.57 11.06 -9.47
C ARG A 219 0.36 10.00 -8.89
N TYR A 220 1.09 10.35 -7.85
CA TYR A 220 2.06 9.45 -7.23
C TYR A 220 1.39 8.55 -6.20
N LYS A 221 1.90 7.34 -6.10
CA LYS A 221 1.55 6.39 -5.05
C LYS A 221 2.84 5.88 -4.43
N ALA A 222 2.72 5.28 -3.26
CA ALA A 222 3.83 4.55 -2.71
C ALA A 222 4.22 3.39 -3.64
N TYR A 223 5.52 3.25 -3.83
CA TYR A 223 6.14 2.30 -4.74
C TYR A 223 6.06 0.86 -4.20
N HIS A 224 6.03 -0.11 -5.11
CA HIS A 224 6.01 -1.54 -4.85
C HIS A 224 7.19 -2.23 -5.54
N TRP A 225 8.16 -2.75 -4.78
CA TRP A 225 9.30 -3.45 -5.37
C TRP A 225 8.89 -4.73 -6.12
N PRO A 226 9.31 -4.94 -7.38
CA PRO A 226 10.30 -4.18 -8.18
C PRO A 226 9.73 -3.14 -9.15
N GLY A 227 8.42 -2.95 -9.13
CA GLY A 227 7.66 -2.01 -9.94
C GLY A 227 6.70 -2.72 -10.89
N PHE A 228 5.55 -2.10 -11.15
CA PHE A 228 4.44 -2.73 -11.83
C PHE A 228 3.77 -1.79 -12.85
N ALA A 229 3.06 -2.38 -13.82
CA ALA A 229 2.31 -1.62 -14.82
C ALA A 229 1.20 -0.75 -14.20
N SER A 230 0.68 -1.14 -13.03
CA SER A 230 -0.23 -0.32 -12.21
C SER A 230 0.36 1.03 -11.78
N GLY A 231 1.69 1.18 -11.84
CA GLY A 231 2.44 2.40 -11.56
C GLY A 231 2.97 3.12 -12.81
N GLU A 232 2.51 2.78 -14.02
CA GLU A 232 3.00 3.38 -15.28
C GLU A 232 2.89 4.92 -15.29
N GLY A 233 1.81 5.48 -14.72
CA GLY A 233 1.58 6.94 -14.69
C GLY A 233 2.62 7.76 -13.92
N TYR A 234 3.50 7.11 -13.16
CA TYR A 234 4.63 7.73 -12.45
C TYR A 234 5.92 6.91 -12.58
N ASP A 235 6.02 6.12 -13.66
CA ASP A 235 7.21 5.34 -14.04
C ASP A 235 7.78 4.49 -12.88
N GLU A 236 6.93 3.80 -12.14
CA GLU A 236 7.34 3.02 -10.97
C GLU A 236 8.48 2.04 -11.26
N ILE A 237 8.42 1.35 -12.41
CA ILE A 237 9.46 0.41 -12.84
C ILE A 237 10.80 1.13 -13.04
N GLY A 238 10.80 2.26 -13.77
CA GLY A 238 12.01 3.05 -14.02
C GLY A 238 12.59 3.64 -12.74
N VAL A 239 11.74 4.17 -11.86
CA VAL A 239 12.16 4.72 -10.56
C VAL A 239 12.80 3.66 -9.68
N LEU A 240 12.22 2.46 -9.58
CA LEU A 240 12.77 1.41 -8.72
C LEU A 240 14.04 0.78 -9.29
N ASP A 241 14.17 0.66 -10.61
CA ASP A 241 15.45 0.31 -11.24
C ASP A 241 16.54 1.36 -10.95
N LEU A 242 16.21 2.64 -11.13
CA LEU A 242 17.10 3.76 -10.83
C LEU A 242 17.56 3.72 -9.37
N MET A 243 16.63 3.59 -8.42
CA MET A 243 16.95 3.52 -6.99
C MET A 243 17.87 2.34 -6.68
N ARG A 244 17.63 1.18 -7.28
CA ARG A 244 18.51 0.02 -7.13
C ARG A 244 19.91 0.31 -7.67
N ARG A 245 20.04 0.82 -8.90
CA ARG A 245 21.35 1.17 -9.50
C ARG A 245 22.12 2.16 -8.62
N LYS A 246 21.48 3.27 -8.26
CA LYS A 246 22.12 4.36 -7.50
C LYS A 246 22.50 3.94 -6.09
N ALA A 247 21.77 3.03 -5.45
CA ALA A 247 22.14 2.49 -4.14
C ALA A 247 23.51 1.77 -4.13
N PHE A 248 23.89 1.10 -5.23
CA PHE A 248 25.21 0.48 -5.38
C PHE A 248 26.26 1.48 -5.87
N GLU A 249 25.88 2.39 -6.78
CA GLU A 249 26.78 3.42 -7.32
C GLU A 249 27.27 4.39 -6.24
N ILE A 250 26.40 4.85 -5.33
CA ILE A 250 26.76 5.69 -4.16
C ILE A 250 27.86 5.05 -3.32
N ARG A 251 27.92 3.71 -3.28
CA ARG A 251 28.89 2.94 -2.50
C ARG A 251 30.10 2.49 -3.31
N GLY A 252 30.14 2.77 -4.62
CA GLY A 252 31.16 2.25 -5.53
C GLY A 252 31.14 0.73 -5.64
N LEU A 253 29.98 0.10 -5.48
CA LEU A 253 29.82 -1.35 -5.54
C LEU A 253 29.24 -1.79 -6.90
N PRO A 254 29.57 -3.01 -7.37
CA PRO A 254 28.93 -3.56 -8.55
C PRO A 254 27.45 -3.86 -8.26
N LEU A 255 26.60 -3.65 -9.26
CA LEU A 255 25.20 -4.03 -9.21
C LEU A 255 25.08 -5.57 -9.24
N PRO A 256 24.53 -6.22 -8.20
CA PRO A 256 24.32 -7.66 -8.23
C PRO A 256 23.30 -8.04 -9.32
N PRO A 257 23.27 -9.31 -9.79
CA PRO A 257 22.19 -9.78 -10.64
C PRO A 257 20.85 -9.82 -9.90
N ILE A 258 19.74 -9.85 -10.64
CA ILE A 258 18.43 -10.14 -10.07
C ILE A 258 18.32 -11.65 -9.86
N GLU A 259 17.84 -12.08 -8.69
CA GLU A 259 17.60 -13.48 -8.40
C GLU A 259 16.13 -13.85 -8.72
N PRO A 260 15.86 -15.11 -9.10
CA PRO A 260 14.50 -15.61 -9.18
C PRO A 260 13.78 -15.45 -7.82
N PRO A 261 12.47 -15.14 -7.82
CA PRO A 261 11.74 -14.96 -6.58
C PRO A 261 11.62 -16.28 -5.81
N ALA A 262 11.44 -16.19 -4.49
CA ALA A 262 11.03 -17.34 -3.68
C ALA A 262 9.61 -17.79 -4.05
N ALA A 263 9.25 -19.04 -3.71
CA ALA A 263 7.88 -19.51 -3.88
C ALA A 263 6.92 -18.68 -3.00
N PRO A 264 5.76 -18.25 -3.53
CA PRO A 264 4.77 -17.53 -2.75
C PRO A 264 4.05 -18.47 -1.78
N VAL A 265 3.25 -17.91 -0.87
CA VAL A 265 2.39 -18.70 0.02
C VAL A 265 0.94 -18.54 -0.44
N LEU A 266 0.36 -19.60 -0.97
CA LEU A 266 -1.04 -19.61 -1.40
C LEU A 266 -1.94 -19.66 -0.17
N LEU A 267 -2.89 -18.71 -0.09
CA LEU A 267 -3.82 -18.59 1.02
C LEU A 267 -5.00 -19.57 0.86
N PRO A 268 -5.79 -19.84 1.92
CA PRO A 268 -7.02 -20.61 1.81
C PRO A 268 -7.95 -20.04 0.74
N ILE A 269 -8.50 -20.91 -0.11
CA ILE A 269 -9.37 -20.53 -1.22
C ILE A 269 -10.83 -20.78 -0.82
N PRO A 270 -11.61 -19.74 -0.48
CA PRO A 270 -13.02 -19.91 -0.12
C PRO A 270 -13.90 -20.24 -1.33
N SER A 271 -13.51 -19.82 -2.53
CA SER A 271 -14.16 -20.17 -3.80
C SER A 271 -13.23 -19.89 -4.99
N ALA A 272 -13.57 -20.41 -6.17
CA ALA A 272 -12.84 -20.10 -7.40
C ALA A 272 -12.86 -18.60 -7.79
N ALA A 273 -13.75 -17.80 -7.19
CA ALA A 273 -13.78 -16.34 -7.40
C ALA A 273 -12.76 -15.56 -6.58
N ALA A 274 -12.17 -16.21 -5.57
CA ALA A 274 -11.38 -15.53 -4.57
C ALA A 274 -10.10 -16.34 -4.27
N ILE A 275 -9.11 -16.17 -5.15
CA ILE A 275 -7.79 -16.78 -5.01
C ILE A 275 -6.79 -15.66 -4.71
N SER A 276 -6.07 -15.79 -3.60
CA SER A 276 -5.02 -14.85 -3.16
C SER A 276 -3.81 -15.60 -2.63
N TRP A 277 -2.66 -14.94 -2.66
CA TRP A 277 -1.41 -15.46 -2.10
C TRP A 277 -0.63 -14.31 -1.46
N ARG A 278 0.22 -14.64 -0.50
CA ARG A 278 1.26 -13.72 -0.03
C ARG A 278 2.36 -13.67 -1.09
N GLY A 279 2.61 -12.48 -1.60
CA GLY A 279 3.57 -12.26 -2.68
C GLY A 279 5.02 -12.47 -2.27
N SER A 280 5.88 -12.61 -3.27
CA SER A 280 7.31 -12.88 -3.14
C SER A 280 8.11 -11.63 -3.50
N THR A 281 9.07 -11.26 -2.65
CA THR A 281 9.97 -10.12 -2.93
C THR A 281 10.67 -10.28 -4.28
N GLY A 282 10.55 -9.27 -5.15
CA GLY A 282 11.17 -9.26 -6.47
C GLY A 282 10.41 -10.00 -7.56
N ALA A 283 9.22 -10.55 -7.27
CA ALA A 283 8.30 -11.04 -8.29
C ALA A 283 7.65 -9.87 -9.03
N THR A 284 7.48 -10.02 -10.35
CA THR A 284 6.72 -9.08 -11.20
C THR A 284 5.37 -9.66 -11.62
N SER A 285 5.23 -10.99 -11.58
CA SER A 285 4.02 -11.68 -12.00
C SER A 285 3.94 -13.09 -11.39
N TYR A 286 2.76 -13.71 -11.52
CA TYR A 286 2.46 -15.03 -10.98
C TYR A 286 1.70 -15.89 -12.00
N ASN A 287 2.08 -17.17 -12.07
CA ASN A 287 1.34 -18.18 -12.80
C ASN A 287 0.48 -18.99 -11.83
N ILE A 288 -0.83 -18.99 -12.03
CA ILE A 288 -1.80 -19.75 -11.25
C ILE A 288 -2.04 -21.08 -11.96
N GLN A 289 -1.83 -22.18 -11.24
CA GLN A 289 -1.97 -23.52 -11.77
C GLN A 289 -3.10 -24.28 -11.05
N ARG A 290 -3.80 -25.11 -11.81
CA ARG A 290 -4.94 -25.93 -11.37
C ARG A 290 -4.76 -27.39 -11.75
N ALA A 291 -5.25 -28.29 -10.92
CA ALA A 291 -5.32 -29.72 -11.18
C ALA A 291 -6.59 -30.35 -10.56
N GLU A 292 -7.04 -31.50 -11.08
CA GLU A 292 -8.14 -32.29 -10.45
C GLU A 292 -7.65 -33.20 -9.31
N SER A 293 -6.33 -33.33 -9.14
CA SER A 293 -5.67 -34.12 -8.10
C SER A 293 -4.57 -33.27 -7.43
N PRO A 294 -4.27 -33.47 -6.13
CA PRO A 294 -3.22 -32.71 -5.43
C PRO A 294 -1.82 -32.89 -6.02
N ASP A 295 -1.58 -33.95 -6.80
CA ASP A 295 -0.28 -34.23 -7.42
C ASP A 295 -0.20 -33.79 -8.89
N GLY A 296 -1.30 -33.27 -9.46
CA GLY A 296 -1.41 -32.90 -10.87
C GLY A 296 -2.14 -33.96 -11.73
N PRO A 297 -2.04 -33.88 -13.06
CA PRO A 297 -1.23 -32.93 -13.82
C PRO A 297 -1.72 -31.48 -13.66
N TRP A 298 -0.78 -30.55 -13.67
CA TRP A 298 -1.04 -29.12 -13.46
C TRP A 298 -1.22 -28.39 -14.78
N LYS A 299 -2.29 -27.61 -14.89
CA LYS A 299 -2.56 -26.69 -16.00
C LYS A 299 -2.49 -25.26 -15.51
N THR A 300 -1.80 -24.37 -16.22
CA THR A 300 -1.85 -22.93 -15.94
C THR A 300 -3.22 -22.39 -16.36
N VAL A 301 -3.90 -21.72 -15.43
CA VAL A 301 -5.21 -21.08 -15.62
C VAL A 301 -5.15 -19.56 -15.48
N GLY A 302 -4.08 -19.03 -14.90
CA GLY A 302 -3.74 -17.61 -14.92
C GLY A 302 -2.28 -17.43 -15.30
N HIS A 303 -2.01 -16.62 -16.33
CA HIS A 303 -0.67 -16.37 -16.84
C HIS A 303 -0.22 -14.96 -16.47
N ASP A 304 0.99 -14.84 -15.92
CA ASP A 304 1.63 -13.55 -15.62
C ASP A 304 0.71 -12.56 -14.88
N VAL A 305 -0.07 -13.05 -13.92
CA VAL A 305 -1.00 -12.24 -13.11
C VAL A 305 -0.20 -11.35 -12.16
N SER A 306 -0.53 -10.06 -12.11
CA SER A 306 0.06 -9.11 -11.15
C SER A 306 -0.69 -9.14 -9.82
N ASP A 307 0.04 -9.06 -8.71
CA ASP A 307 -0.54 -8.87 -7.36
C ASP A 307 -0.54 -7.40 -6.92
N ALA A 308 0.03 -6.50 -7.73
CA ALA A 308 -0.09 -5.04 -7.58
C ALA A 308 -1.26 -4.46 -8.39
N ASP A 309 -2.15 -5.31 -8.87
CA ASP A 309 -3.19 -4.89 -9.80
C ASP A 309 -4.45 -4.37 -9.07
N VAL A 310 -4.76 -4.95 -7.92
CA VAL A 310 -5.95 -4.63 -7.12
C VAL A 310 -5.59 -4.36 -5.67
N ALA A 311 -6.31 -3.43 -5.02
CA ALA A 311 -6.08 -3.07 -3.63
C ALA A 311 -7.03 -3.84 -2.70
N TYR A 312 -6.46 -4.59 -1.74
CA TYR A 312 -7.19 -5.20 -0.61
C TYR A 312 -8.36 -6.11 -0.99
N ARG A 313 -8.21 -6.89 -2.08
CA ARG A 313 -9.22 -7.81 -2.62
C ARG A 313 -8.57 -9.06 -3.19
N PRO A 314 -9.35 -10.12 -3.52
CA PRO A 314 -8.79 -11.29 -4.15
C PRO A 314 -8.04 -10.98 -5.45
N LEU A 315 -6.86 -11.59 -5.61
CA LEU A 315 -5.93 -11.26 -6.71
C LEU A 315 -6.31 -11.95 -8.02
N PHE A 316 -7.00 -13.09 -7.93
CA PHE A 316 -7.36 -13.89 -9.09
C PHE A 316 -8.73 -14.56 -8.91
N HIS A 317 -9.43 -14.72 -10.03
CA HIS A 317 -10.62 -15.55 -10.14
C HIS A 317 -10.46 -16.53 -11.30
N ASP A 318 -10.74 -17.81 -11.06
CA ASP A 318 -10.67 -18.85 -12.09
C ASP A 318 -12.00 -18.94 -12.85
N ALA A 319 -12.16 -18.09 -13.85
CA ALA A 319 -13.32 -18.11 -14.74
C ALA A 319 -13.41 -19.38 -15.63
N SER A 320 -12.35 -20.19 -15.67
CA SER A 320 -12.26 -21.40 -16.51
C SER A 320 -12.63 -22.68 -15.75
N ALA A 321 -13.09 -22.57 -14.50
CA ALA A 321 -13.55 -23.69 -13.69
C ALA A 321 -14.87 -24.26 -14.23
N GLU A 322 -15.10 -25.56 -14.00
CA GLU A 322 -16.29 -26.27 -14.49
C GLU A 322 -17.15 -26.76 -13.33
N ILE A 323 -18.48 -26.55 -13.43
CA ILE A 323 -19.42 -26.97 -12.39
C ILE A 323 -19.36 -28.49 -12.18
N GLY A 324 -19.40 -28.91 -10.91
CA GLY A 324 -19.35 -30.32 -10.49
C GLY A 324 -17.94 -30.89 -10.37
N LYS A 325 -16.90 -30.10 -10.70
CA LYS A 325 -15.50 -30.47 -10.49
C LYS A 325 -15.00 -30.04 -9.12
N GLN A 326 -13.88 -30.64 -8.73
CA GLN A 326 -13.09 -30.26 -7.56
C GLN A 326 -11.66 -30.02 -8.01
N TYR A 327 -11.08 -28.90 -7.61
CA TYR A 327 -9.75 -28.52 -8.06
C TYR A 327 -8.79 -28.22 -6.91
N TYR A 328 -7.52 -28.47 -7.17
CA TYR A 328 -6.38 -28.07 -6.37
C TYR A 328 -5.64 -26.95 -7.10
N TYR A 329 -5.14 -25.98 -6.35
CA TYR A 329 -4.42 -24.83 -6.89
C TYR A 329 -3.03 -24.72 -6.28
N ARG A 330 -2.09 -24.17 -7.06
CA ARG A 330 -0.78 -23.71 -6.62
C ARG A 330 -0.35 -22.51 -7.47
N VAL A 331 0.57 -21.70 -6.95
CA VAL A 331 1.03 -20.48 -7.61
C VAL A 331 2.55 -20.48 -7.71
N ALA A 332 3.10 -20.03 -8.84
CA ALA A 332 4.53 -19.81 -9.00
C ALA A 332 4.78 -18.33 -9.32
N ALA A 333 5.70 -17.70 -8.58
CA ALA A 333 6.15 -16.34 -8.83
C ALA A 333 7.14 -16.30 -10.00
N LYS A 334 7.25 -15.16 -10.68
CA LYS A 334 8.15 -14.97 -11.82
C LYS A 334 8.70 -13.55 -11.84
N ASN A 335 9.92 -13.43 -12.32
CA ASN A 335 10.52 -12.17 -12.76
C ASN A 335 11.45 -12.42 -13.97
N ALA A 336 12.23 -11.41 -14.36
CA ALA A 336 13.16 -11.51 -15.48
C ALA A 336 14.27 -12.56 -15.31
N ALA A 337 14.60 -12.95 -14.07
CA ALA A 337 15.62 -13.98 -13.78
C ALA A 337 15.06 -15.41 -13.84
N GLY A 338 13.73 -15.59 -13.83
CA GLY A 338 13.09 -16.89 -13.94
C GLY A 338 11.85 -17.03 -13.07
N ALA A 339 11.34 -18.26 -13.00
CA ALA A 339 10.22 -18.63 -12.14
C ALA A 339 10.70 -19.26 -10.83
N SER A 340 9.92 -19.08 -9.77
CA SER A 340 10.09 -19.78 -8.51
C SER A 340 9.66 -21.25 -8.61
N GLY A 341 9.96 -22.03 -7.56
CA GLY A 341 9.19 -23.25 -7.28
C GLY A 341 7.71 -22.92 -6.98
N PRO A 342 6.80 -23.91 -7.02
CA PRO A 342 5.41 -23.69 -6.68
C PRO A 342 5.21 -23.41 -5.18
N SER A 343 4.14 -22.71 -4.84
CA SER A 343 3.62 -22.57 -3.49
C SER A 343 3.18 -23.92 -2.89
N ASN A 344 2.72 -23.89 -1.64
CA ASN A 344 1.83 -24.92 -1.11
C ASN A 344 0.61 -25.14 -2.02
N VAL A 345 0.08 -26.36 -1.99
CA VAL A 345 -1.17 -26.73 -2.69
C VAL A 345 -2.36 -26.44 -1.79
N VAL A 346 -3.42 -25.85 -2.35
CA VAL A 346 -4.70 -25.60 -1.65
C VAL A 346 -5.84 -26.23 -2.42
N GLY A 347 -6.67 -27.03 -1.74
CA GLY A 347 -7.83 -27.72 -2.30
C GLY A 347 -8.19 -28.97 -1.49
N PRO A 348 -9.22 -29.72 -1.91
CA PRO A 348 -10.05 -29.45 -3.07
C PRO A 348 -10.97 -28.24 -2.88
N VAL A 349 -11.13 -27.44 -3.92
CA VAL A 349 -12.14 -26.37 -4.03
C VAL A 349 -13.26 -26.92 -4.92
N ALA A 350 -14.45 -27.09 -4.34
CA ALA A 350 -15.63 -27.55 -5.07
C ALA A 350 -16.20 -26.41 -5.93
N ILE A 351 -16.59 -26.74 -7.16
CA ILE A 351 -17.17 -25.78 -8.10
C ILE A 351 -18.67 -26.06 -8.22
N ASP A 352 -19.44 -25.45 -7.33
CA ASP A 352 -20.91 -25.55 -7.34
C ASP A 352 -21.54 -24.47 -8.22
N ASP A 353 -20.81 -23.37 -8.44
CA ASP A 353 -21.22 -22.24 -9.25
C ASP A 353 -20.03 -21.56 -9.94
N LEU A 354 -20.34 -20.79 -10.99
CA LEU A 354 -19.41 -19.96 -11.73
C LEU A 354 -19.52 -18.50 -11.29
N TRP A 355 -18.49 -17.73 -11.62
CA TRP A 355 -18.38 -16.34 -11.20
C TRP A 355 -17.94 -15.44 -12.35
N LEU A 356 -18.64 -14.30 -12.47
CA LEU A 356 -18.17 -13.14 -13.23
C LEU A 356 -17.72 -12.11 -12.19
N VAL A 357 -16.45 -11.72 -12.26
CA VAL A 357 -15.86 -10.70 -11.39
C VAL A 357 -15.34 -9.57 -12.26
N ASP A 358 -15.90 -8.39 -12.07
CA ASP A 358 -15.53 -7.18 -12.78
C ASP A 358 -14.94 -6.17 -11.79
N GLU A 359 -13.68 -5.80 -12.00
CA GLU A 359 -12.93 -4.82 -11.20
C GLU A 359 -13.01 -3.40 -11.81
N MET A 360 -13.86 -3.18 -12.82
CA MET A 360 -14.04 -1.90 -13.52
C MET A 360 -12.75 -1.37 -14.18
N ARG A 361 -11.86 -2.26 -14.64
CA ARG A 361 -10.66 -1.86 -15.40
C ARG A 361 -11.02 -1.35 -16.79
N ASP A 362 -12.02 -1.99 -17.39
CA ASP A 362 -12.56 -1.67 -18.70
C ASP A 362 -14.04 -2.10 -18.76
N MET A 363 -14.66 -1.93 -19.92
CA MET A 363 -16.07 -2.27 -20.14
C MET A 363 -16.28 -3.65 -20.78
N SER A 364 -15.25 -4.50 -20.87
CA SER A 364 -15.29 -5.76 -21.64
C SER A 364 -16.28 -6.79 -21.10
N LEU A 365 -16.55 -6.75 -19.79
CA LEU A 365 -17.52 -7.62 -19.13
C LEU A 365 -18.95 -7.04 -19.10
N VAL A 366 -19.10 -5.76 -19.44
CA VAL A 366 -20.40 -5.08 -19.46
C VAL A 366 -21.13 -5.44 -20.75
N HIS A 367 -22.28 -6.10 -20.65
CA HIS A 367 -23.08 -6.50 -21.80
C HIS A 367 -23.74 -5.31 -22.51
N ALA A 368 -24.23 -4.34 -21.76
CA ALA A 368 -24.80 -3.10 -22.29
C ALA A 368 -24.69 -1.97 -21.26
N SER A 369 -24.53 -0.74 -21.73
CA SER A 369 -24.61 0.47 -20.91
C SER A 369 -25.70 1.41 -21.42
N LYS A 370 -26.23 2.23 -20.53
CA LYS A 370 -27.16 3.32 -20.83
C LYS A 370 -26.63 4.58 -20.17
N GLY A 371 -26.67 5.68 -20.92
CA GLY A 371 -26.24 6.99 -20.43
C GLY A 371 -24.73 7.18 -20.55
N GLY A 372 -24.16 8.01 -19.67
CA GLY A 372 -22.79 8.51 -19.78
C GLY A 372 -21.86 7.98 -18.70
N VAL A 373 -21.85 6.67 -18.46
CA VAL A 373 -20.90 6.05 -17.53
C VAL A 373 -19.45 6.24 -17.99
N GLU A 374 -18.54 6.46 -17.05
CA GLU A 374 -17.14 6.80 -17.33
C GLU A 374 -16.19 6.01 -16.42
N LEU A 375 -15.13 5.43 -16.99
CA LEU A 375 -14.07 4.80 -16.21
C LEU A 375 -13.21 5.89 -15.55
N VAL A 376 -13.02 5.80 -14.24
CA VAL A 376 -12.28 6.81 -13.46
C VAL A 376 -11.21 6.16 -12.60
N SER A 377 -10.05 6.82 -12.53
CA SER A 377 -8.90 6.40 -11.71
C SER A 377 -8.35 7.45 -10.76
N ALA A 378 -8.69 8.72 -10.99
CA ALA A 378 -8.36 9.83 -10.09
C ALA A 378 -8.99 9.63 -8.70
N LYS A 379 -8.46 10.32 -7.68
CA LYS A 379 -9.01 10.31 -6.31
C LYS A 379 -9.12 8.92 -5.67
N ALA A 380 -8.20 8.01 -6.03
CA ALA A 380 -8.14 6.66 -5.47
C ALA A 380 -8.06 6.69 -3.93
N ARG A 381 -7.32 7.63 -3.33
CA ARG A 381 -7.27 7.83 -1.88
C ARG A 381 -8.67 8.00 -1.27
N GLN A 382 -9.49 8.89 -1.83
CA GLN A 382 -10.86 9.13 -1.37
C GLN A 382 -11.72 7.85 -1.51
N ALA A 383 -11.47 7.05 -2.54
CA ALA A 383 -12.08 5.74 -2.76
C ALA A 383 -11.32 4.58 -2.07
N LYS A 384 -10.63 4.84 -0.94
CA LYS A 384 -9.91 3.83 -0.15
C LYS A 384 -8.88 3.02 -0.96
N GLU A 385 -8.10 3.72 -1.77
CA GLU A 385 -7.07 3.20 -2.68
C GLU A 385 -7.58 2.38 -3.86
N ASP A 386 -8.90 2.21 -4.00
CA ASP A 386 -9.47 1.58 -5.17
C ASP A 386 -9.26 2.48 -6.39
N THR A 387 -8.55 1.99 -7.40
CA THR A 387 -8.13 2.78 -8.57
C THR A 387 -9.03 2.60 -9.77
N HIS A 388 -9.77 1.49 -9.89
CA HIS A 388 -10.54 1.19 -11.10
C HIS A 388 -12.01 1.24 -10.76
N ARG A 389 -12.71 2.26 -11.25
CA ARG A 389 -14.11 2.49 -10.90
C ARG A 389 -14.89 3.00 -12.11
N LEU A 390 -16.19 2.77 -12.11
CA LEU A 390 -17.12 3.26 -13.12
C LEU A 390 -18.03 4.31 -12.51
N ALA A 391 -17.78 5.57 -12.84
CA ALA A 391 -18.60 6.71 -12.45
C ALA A 391 -19.91 6.73 -13.24
N GLY A 392 -21.01 7.06 -12.57
CA GLY A 392 -22.32 7.23 -13.19
C GLY A 392 -23.18 8.26 -12.46
N LYS A 393 -24.14 8.80 -13.18
CA LYS A 393 -25.11 9.82 -12.76
C LYS A 393 -26.53 9.25 -12.70
N PRO A 394 -27.51 9.96 -12.10
CA PRO A 394 -28.89 9.50 -12.08
C PRO A 394 -29.42 9.12 -13.48
N GLY A 395 -29.89 7.87 -13.63
CA GLY A 395 -30.44 7.32 -14.87
C GLY A 395 -29.43 6.58 -15.76
N ASP A 396 -28.13 6.68 -15.45
CA ASP A 396 -27.11 5.82 -16.04
C ASP A 396 -27.25 4.39 -15.54
N ALA A 397 -26.95 3.41 -16.39
CA ALA A 397 -27.02 2.02 -16.00
C ALA A 397 -26.01 1.15 -16.75
N ILE A 398 -25.59 0.07 -16.11
CA ILE A 398 -24.87 -1.04 -16.75
C ILE A 398 -25.66 -2.33 -16.59
N THR A 399 -25.56 -3.19 -17.59
CA THR A 399 -26.19 -4.51 -17.61
C THR A 399 -25.14 -5.56 -17.85
N TYR A 400 -25.13 -6.60 -17.02
CA TYR A 400 -24.36 -7.82 -17.22
C TYR A 400 -25.26 -8.92 -17.76
N ARG A 401 -24.65 -9.87 -18.46
CA ARG A 401 -25.28 -11.11 -18.91
C ARG A 401 -24.40 -12.28 -18.47
N THR A 402 -25.02 -13.34 -17.96
CA THR A 402 -24.35 -14.60 -17.61
C THR A 402 -24.85 -15.76 -18.48
N GLU A 403 -23.98 -16.76 -18.68
CA GLU A 403 -24.29 -17.97 -19.46
C GLU A 403 -25.29 -18.90 -18.76
N GLY A 404 -25.42 -18.79 -17.44
CA GLY A 404 -26.38 -19.52 -16.62
C GLY A 404 -27.23 -18.59 -15.75
N PRO A 405 -28.23 -19.13 -15.03
CA PRO A 405 -29.05 -18.35 -14.11
C PRO A 405 -28.21 -17.75 -12.97
N ILE A 406 -28.40 -16.46 -12.71
CA ILE A 406 -27.79 -15.72 -11.61
C ILE A 406 -28.39 -16.20 -10.29
N ARG A 407 -27.52 -16.55 -9.35
CA ARG A 407 -27.85 -17.02 -8.00
C ARG A 407 -27.73 -15.93 -6.96
N ALA A 408 -26.70 -15.12 -7.09
CA ALA A 408 -26.43 -14.00 -6.21
C ALA A 408 -25.56 -12.99 -6.96
N ALA A 409 -25.60 -11.75 -6.50
CA ALA A 409 -24.65 -10.74 -6.93
C ALA A 409 -24.22 -9.86 -5.77
N LYS A 410 -23.01 -9.34 -5.87
CA LYS A 410 -22.47 -8.35 -4.95
C LYS A 410 -21.93 -7.17 -5.74
N VAL A 411 -22.21 -5.96 -5.28
CA VAL A 411 -21.75 -4.73 -5.91
C VAL A 411 -21.14 -3.83 -4.85
N TYR A 412 -19.90 -3.44 -5.07
CA TYR A 412 -19.19 -2.44 -4.26
C TYR A 412 -19.26 -1.11 -4.98
N ALA A 413 -19.69 -0.06 -4.29
CA ALA A 413 -19.75 1.28 -4.84
C ALA A 413 -19.32 2.33 -3.81
N PHE A 414 -18.82 3.44 -4.32
CA PHE A 414 -18.49 4.64 -3.56
C PHE A 414 -19.43 5.79 -3.91
N PHE A 415 -19.78 6.59 -2.90
CA PHE A 415 -20.60 7.79 -3.07
C PHE A 415 -19.79 9.02 -2.63
N PRO A 416 -19.45 9.93 -3.57
CA PRO A 416 -18.68 11.14 -3.25
C PRO A 416 -19.38 12.09 -2.26
N GLU A 417 -20.71 12.09 -2.25
CA GLU A 417 -21.51 12.98 -1.41
C GLU A 417 -22.27 12.20 -0.33
N THR A 418 -23.53 11.87 -0.62
CA THR A 418 -24.41 11.12 0.28
C THR A 418 -24.64 9.73 -0.28
N ALA A 419 -24.46 8.71 0.56
CA ALA A 419 -24.77 7.34 0.19
C ALA A 419 -26.24 7.27 -0.24
N SER A 420 -26.48 6.87 -1.48
CA SER A 420 -27.81 6.76 -2.06
C SER A 420 -28.03 5.33 -2.54
N PRO A 421 -29.24 4.76 -2.43
CA PRO A 421 -29.48 3.41 -2.92
C PRO A 421 -29.34 3.35 -4.45
N MET A 422 -28.49 2.44 -4.95
CA MET A 422 -28.54 2.02 -6.36
C MET A 422 -29.78 1.15 -6.59
N ARG A 423 -30.29 1.16 -7.82
CA ARG A 423 -31.43 0.33 -8.23
C ARG A 423 -30.93 -0.90 -8.96
N PHE A 424 -31.53 -2.04 -8.62
CA PHE A 424 -31.19 -3.32 -9.21
C PHE A 424 -32.42 -3.91 -9.87
N SER A 425 -32.23 -4.48 -11.05
CA SER A 425 -33.26 -5.22 -11.75
C SER A 425 -32.66 -6.40 -12.49
N VAL A 426 -33.43 -7.46 -12.64
CA VAL A 426 -33.00 -8.67 -13.34
C VAL A 426 -33.97 -9.06 -14.43
N SER A 427 -33.47 -9.80 -15.41
CA SER A 427 -34.28 -10.30 -16.52
C SER A 427 -33.80 -11.70 -16.93
N SER A 428 -34.71 -12.52 -17.42
CA SER A 428 -34.41 -13.80 -18.08
C SER A 428 -34.12 -13.65 -19.57
N ASP A 429 -34.67 -12.61 -20.22
CA ASP A 429 -34.67 -12.41 -21.67
C ASP A 429 -33.90 -11.17 -22.14
N GLY A 430 -33.46 -10.32 -21.20
CA GLY A 430 -32.73 -9.08 -21.47
C GLY A 430 -33.62 -7.90 -21.90
N THR A 431 -34.94 -8.07 -21.93
CA THR A 431 -35.92 -7.05 -22.36
C THR A 431 -36.89 -6.67 -21.24
N HIS A 432 -37.44 -7.66 -20.52
CA HIS A 432 -38.37 -7.45 -19.42
C HIS A 432 -37.63 -7.53 -18.09
N PHE A 433 -37.45 -6.38 -17.44
CA PHE A 433 -36.72 -6.27 -16.18
C PHE A 433 -37.65 -6.17 -14.98
N THR A 434 -37.41 -7.04 -14.00
CA THR A 434 -38.09 -7.01 -12.69
C THR A 434 -37.17 -6.38 -11.65
N SER A 435 -37.66 -5.40 -10.90
CA SER A 435 -36.87 -4.78 -9.82
C SER A 435 -36.63 -5.77 -8.68
N VAL A 436 -35.42 -5.75 -8.13
CA VAL A 436 -35.01 -6.56 -6.97
C VAL A 436 -34.39 -5.65 -5.91
N ARG A 437 -34.64 -5.98 -4.64
CA ARG A 437 -34.12 -5.20 -3.51
C ARG A 437 -32.84 -5.83 -2.97
N PRO A 438 -31.72 -5.09 -2.88
CA PRO A 438 -30.52 -5.57 -2.23
C PRO A 438 -30.64 -5.45 -0.70
N THR A 439 -29.85 -6.25 0.01
CA THR A 439 -29.37 -5.86 1.34
C THR A 439 -28.14 -4.98 1.18
N SER A 440 -27.96 -3.96 2.01
CA SER A 440 -26.80 -3.07 1.94
C SER A 440 -26.07 -2.98 3.27
N ARG A 441 -24.75 -2.86 3.20
CA ARG A 441 -23.90 -2.57 4.36
C ARG A 441 -23.07 -1.33 4.07
N ASN A 442 -23.17 -0.34 4.94
CA ASN A 442 -22.32 0.84 4.92
C ASN A 442 -21.12 0.60 5.84
N HIS A 443 -19.91 0.69 5.29
CA HIS A 443 -18.66 0.54 6.03
C HIS A 443 -18.00 1.89 6.38
N PHE A 444 -18.79 2.95 6.42
CA PHE A 444 -18.36 4.29 6.81
C PHE A 444 -18.32 4.42 8.33
N GLY A 445 -17.12 4.66 8.88
CA GLY A 445 -16.88 4.77 10.32
C GLY A 445 -17.20 6.14 10.94
N GLY A 446 -17.72 7.10 10.16
CA GLY A 446 -18.00 8.46 10.58
C GLY A 446 -17.34 9.51 9.68
N GLY A 447 -17.80 10.76 9.77
CA GLY A 447 -17.14 11.89 9.11
C GLY A 447 -15.80 12.20 9.80
N GLY A 448 -14.76 12.43 9.00
CA GLY A 448 -13.41 12.69 9.47
C GLY A 448 -12.51 13.14 8.33
N GLU A 449 -11.27 13.48 8.68
CA GLU A 449 -10.26 14.03 7.78
C GLU A 449 -9.91 13.03 6.64
N TYR A 450 -9.46 13.56 5.51
CA TYR A 450 -9.21 12.91 4.20
C TYR A 450 -10.38 12.77 3.22
N GLY A 451 -11.62 13.14 3.61
CA GLY A 451 -12.72 13.29 2.65
C GLY A 451 -13.07 12.00 1.89
N TYR A 452 -12.98 10.85 2.57
CA TYR A 452 -13.29 9.56 1.96
C TYR A 452 -14.73 9.48 1.44
N TYR A 453 -14.89 8.87 0.28
CA TYR A 453 -16.20 8.53 -0.27
C TYR A 453 -16.86 7.48 0.60
N LYS A 454 -18.20 7.50 0.65
CA LYS A 454 -18.98 6.55 1.46
C LYS A 454 -19.01 5.20 0.73
N PRO A 455 -18.39 4.14 1.26
CA PRO A 455 -18.42 2.82 0.63
C PRO A 455 -19.70 2.08 1.01
N VAL A 456 -20.39 1.54 0.00
CA VAL A 456 -21.57 0.71 0.18
C VAL A 456 -21.37 -0.61 -0.54
N GLU A 457 -21.59 -1.70 0.20
CA GLU A 457 -21.68 -3.05 -0.37
C GLU A 457 -23.16 -3.41 -0.51
N TYR A 458 -23.59 -3.76 -1.71
CA TYR A 458 -24.91 -4.30 -2.00
C TYR A 458 -24.83 -5.80 -2.21
N ARG A 459 -25.75 -6.56 -1.61
CA ARG A 459 -25.89 -8.00 -1.80
C ARG A 459 -27.29 -8.34 -2.27
N LEU A 460 -27.35 -8.96 -3.43
CA LEU A 460 -28.55 -9.51 -4.02
C LEU A 460 -28.60 -11.02 -3.74
N ARG A 461 -29.64 -11.43 -3.03
CA ARG A 461 -29.96 -12.83 -2.72
C ARG A 461 -31.42 -13.07 -3.10
N ALA A 462 -31.79 -14.33 -3.37
CA ALA A 462 -33.15 -14.72 -3.75
C ALA A 462 -33.70 -13.97 -4.98
N LEU A 463 -33.01 -14.12 -6.12
CA LEU A 463 -33.42 -13.54 -7.40
C LEU A 463 -34.51 -14.40 -8.08
N PRO A 464 -35.39 -13.78 -8.90
CA PRO A 464 -36.31 -14.51 -9.77
C PRO A 464 -35.63 -15.64 -10.54
N ALA A 465 -36.24 -16.82 -10.58
CA ALA A 465 -35.68 -18.00 -11.24
C ALA A 465 -35.42 -17.74 -12.73
N GLY A 466 -34.31 -18.26 -13.25
CA GLY A 466 -33.95 -18.09 -14.66
C GLY A 466 -33.41 -16.70 -15.04
N SER A 467 -33.26 -15.78 -14.08
CA SER A 467 -32.61 -14.48 -14.31
C SER A 467 -31.19 -14.68 -14.85
N ARG A 468 -30.89 -14.11 -16.02
CA ARG A 468 -29.57 -14.17 -16.69
C ARG A 468 -28.93 -12.80 -16.89
N TYR A 469 -29.72 -11.74 -16.68
CA TYR A 469 -29.29 -10.37 -16.82
C TYR A 469 -29.40 -9.67 -15.47
N LEU A 470 -28.39 -8.91 -15.12
CA LEU A 470 -28.39 -8.01 -13.96
C LEU A 470 -28.15 -6.59 -14.46
N ARG A 471 -29.11 -5.70 -14.23
CA ARG A 471 -28.98 -4.27 -14.50
C ARG A 471 -28.83 -3.50 -13.20
N ILE A 472 -27.79 -2.68 -13.14
CA ILE A 472 -27.44 -1.78 -12.04
C ILE A 472 -27.65 -0.36 -12.55
N GLU A 473 -28.52 0.40 -11.90
CA GLU A 473 -28.86 1.77 -12.26
C GLU A 473 -28.45 2.74 -11.14
N CYS A 474 -27.75 3.78 -11.54
CA CYS A 474 -27.31 4.87 -10.67
C CYS A 474 -28.51 5.79 -10.39
N TYR A 475 -28.80 6.06 -9.11
CA TYR A 475 -29.87 6.97 -8.69
C TYR A 475 -29.33 8.28 -8.09
N ALA A 476 -28.02 8.34 -7.89
CA ALA A 476 -27.23 9.49 -7.48
C ALA A 476 -25.84 9.36 -8.15
N PRO A 477 -25.01 10.41 -8.13
CA PRO A 477 -23.59 10.27 -8.46
C PRO A 477 -22.95 9.15 -7.64
N SER A 478 -22.39 8.16 -8.32
CA SER A 478 -21.77 6.98 -7.70
C SER A 478 -20.63 6.44 -8.55
N GLU A 479 -19.69 5.78 -7.91
CA GLU A 479 -18.56 5.11 -8.55
C GLU A 479 -18.63 3.62 -8.21
N ILE A 480 -19.10 2.79 -9.14
CA ILE A 480 -19.09 1.33 -8.98
C ILE A 480 -17.64 0.88 -9.02
N ALA A 481 -17.22 0.07 -8.06
CA ALA A 481 -15.81 -0.31 -7.89
C ALA A 481 -15.56 -1.80 -8.16
N ARG A 482 -16.57 -2.64 -7.93
CA ARG A 482 -16.50 -4.07 -8.26
C ARG A 482 -17.88 -4.69 -8.34
N VAL A 483 -18.06 -5.61 -9.28
CA VAL A 483 -19.26 -6.42 -9.43
C VAL A 483 -18.88 -7.90 -9.40
N GLU A 484 -19.51 -8.67 -8.54
CA GLU A 484 -19.38 -10.13 -8.46
C GLU A 484 -20.74 -10.75 -8.75
N ILE A 485 -20.84 -11.59 -9.78
CA ILE A 485 -22.07 -12.30 -10.14
C ILE A 485 -21.81 -13.79 -10.06
N ARG A 486 -22.53 -14.45 -9.17
CA ARG A 486 -22.50 -15.91 -9.00
C ARG A 486 -23.62 -16.52 -9.82
N PHE A 487 -23.32 -17.44 -10.73
CA PHE A 487 -24.28 -18.01 -11.67
C PHE A 487 -24.04 -19.50 -11.94
N GLY A 488 -25.06 -20.22 -12.40
CA GLY A 488 -24.97 -21.65 -12.66
C GLY A 488 -26.26 -22.41 -12.35
N ALA A 489 -26.27 -23.71 -12.61
CA ALA A 489 -27.42 -24.56 -12.29
C ALA A 489 -27.69 -24.55 -10.76
N ALA A 490 -28.96 -24.66 -10.36
CA ALA A 490 -29.32 -24.98 -8.99
C ALA A 490 -29.84 -26.41 -8.98
N ASP A 491 -29.47 -27.12 -7.93
CA ASP A 491 -30.07 -28.32 -7.35
C ASP A 491 -31.20 -28.96 -8.18
N GLY A 492 -30.88 -30.06 -8.87
CA GLY A 492 -31.89 -31.00 -9.37
C GLY A 492 -31.86 -31.35 -10.87
N ALA A 493 -30.92 -30.86 -11.67
CA ALA A 493 -30.74 -31.41 -13.02
C ALA A 493 -30.04 -32.77 -12.91
N PRO A 494 -30.65 -33.89 -13.37
CA PRO A 494 -30.03 -35.21 -13.28
C PRO A 494 -28.70 -35.23 -14.05
N ARG A 495 -27.71 -35.89 -13.43
CA ARG A 495 -26.40 -36.18 -14.01
C ARG A 495 -26.51 -36.99 -15.30
#